data_AF-A0A353KUE6-F1
#
_entry.id   AF-A0A353KUE6-F1
#
_cell.length_a   1.000
_cell.length_b   1.000
_cell.length_c   1.000
_cell.angle_alpha   90.00
_cell.angle_beta   90.00
_cell.angle_gamma   90.00
#
_symmetry.space_group_name_H-M   'P 1'
#
loop_
_entity.id
_entity.type
_entity.pdbx_description
1 polymer ?
#
loop_
_entity_poly.entity_id
_entity_poly.type
_entity_poly.pdbx_seq_one_letter_code
_entity_poly.pdbx_strand_id
1 'polypeptide(L)' 'MATKKVETSKKEVKKVEKETSTKKASPKTTKKDVSTEEIAKRAFEIHVETGNHDELENWTQAEKELKGKKK' A
#
# COMPACT_ATOMS: atom_id res chain seq x y z
N MET A 1 -51.93 -9.11 14.97
CA MET A 1 -50.98 -9.18 16.10
C MET A 1 -49.64 -9.74 15.61
N ALA A 2 -48.55 -9.27 16.21
CA ALA A 2 -47.17 -9.76 16.14
C ALA A 2 -46.32 -9.42 14.89
N THR A 3 -45.57 -8.33 15.08
CA THR A 3 -44.37 -7.86 14.37
C THR A 3 -43.22 -8.88 14.38
N LYS A 4 -42.44 -8.97 13.29
CA LYS A 4 -41.07 -9.54 13.34
C LYS A 4 -40.08 -8.83 12.42
N LYS A 5 -39.43 -7.84 13.04
CA LYS A 5 -38.03 -7.36 12.97
C LYS A 5 -37.21 -7.48 11.66
N VAL A 6 -36.78 -6.29 11.25
CA VAL A 6 -35.55 -5.89 10.54
C VAL A 6 -34.33 -6.73 10.96
N GLU A 7 -33.57 -7.23 9.98
CA GLU A 7 -32.14 -7.48 10.14
C GLU A 7 -31.41 -7.22 8.81
N THR A 8 -30.87 -6.00 8.70
CA THR A 8 -29.91 -5.60 7.69
C THR A 8 -28.54 -6.17 8.05
N SER A 9 -28.16 -7.30 7.46
CA SER A 9 -26.79 -7.81 7.57
C SER A 9 -25.89 -7.14 6.53
N LYS A 10 -25.28 -6.04 6.97
CA LYS A 10 -24.12 -5.38 6.36
C LYS A 10 -23.05 -6.44 6.07
N LYS A 11 -22.73 -6.64 4.79
CA LYS A 11 -21.57 -7.44 4.37
C LYS A 11 -20.32 -6.68 4.79
N GLU A 12 -19.66 -7.25 5.79
CA GLU A 12 -18.45 -6.82 6.45
C GLU A 12 -17.31 -6.64 5.42
N VAL A 13 -17.04 -5.39 5.05
CA VAL A 13 -15.80 -5.01 4.39
C VAL A 13 -14.73 -5.09 5.47
N LYS A 14 -13.90 -6.12 5.40
CA LYS A 14 -12.72 -6.29 6.25
C LYS A 14 -11.73 -5.18 5.94
N LYS A 15 -11.95 -4.04 6.60
CA LYS A 15 -11.08 -2.87 6.66
C LYS A 15 -9.78 -3.35 7.30
N VAL A 16 -8.77 -3.60 6.49
CA VAL A 16 -7.38 -3.68 6.95
C VAL A 16 -7.05 -2.28 7.47
N GLU A 17 -7.20 -2.14 8.78
CA GLU A 17 -6.77 -1.00 9.55
C GLU A 17 -5.24 -1.08 9.62
N LYS A 18 -4.58 -0.63 8.54
CA LYS A 18 -3.15 -0.35 8.58
C LYS A 18 -2.99 0.94 9.38
N GLU A 19 -2.69 0.75 10.66
CA GLU A 19 -2.47 1.80 11.63
C GLU A 19 -1.64 2.94 11.05
N THR A 20 -2.25 4.11 11.09
CA THR A 20 -1.61 5.41 10.95
C THR A 20 -0.62 5.61 12.09
N SER A 21 0.64 5.21 11.89
CA SER A 21 1.75 5.73 12.70
C SER A 21 2.35 6.94 11.99
N THR A 22 1.84 8.11 12.35
CA THR A 22 2.36 9.43 12.01
C THR A 22 3.81 9.56 12.48
N LYS A 23 4.79 9.21 11.65
CA LYS A 23 6.18 9.64 11.86
C LYS A 23 6.38 10.98 11.15
N LYS A 24 6.32 12.06 11.94
CA LYS A 24 6.94 13.34 11.59
C LYS A 24 8.42 13.09 11.32
N ALA A 25 8.84 13.09 10.06
CA ALA A 25 10.23 13.14 9.67
C ALA A 25 10.49 14.44 8.92
N SER A 26 11.40 15.22 9.48
CA SER A 26 11.87 16.54 9.07
C SER A 26 12.36 16.57 7.62
N PRO A 27 12.28 17.73 6.91
CA PRO A 27 12.72 17.82 5.53
C PRO A 27 14.25 17.95 5.50
N LYS A 28 14.95 16.83 5.36
CA LYS A 28 16.36 16.84 4.93
C LYS A 28 16.39 16.53 3.45
N THR A 29 16.42 17.59 2.65
CA THR A 29 16.81 17.57 1.24
C THR A 29 18.19 16.96 1.12
N THR A 30 18.19 15.65 0.91
CA THR A 30 19.36 14.89 0.49
C THR A 30 18.95 14.32 -0.86
N LYS A 31 19.87 14.40 -1.82
CA LYS A 31 19.79 13.94 -3.22
C LYS A 31 18.65 12.94 -3.44
N LYS A 32 17.83 13.17 -4.48
CA LYS A 32 16.71 12.29 -4.90
C LYS A 32 17.24 10.90 -5.29
N ASP A 33 17.84 10.17 -4.38
CA ASP A 33 17.92 8.73 -4.39
C ASP A 33 16.53 8.23 -4.05
N VAL A 34 16.08 7.19 -4.74
CA VAL A 34 14.82 6.55 -4.38
C VAL A 34 15.03 5.94 -3.01
N SER A 35 14.23 6.32 -2.01
CA SER A 35 14.34 5.70 -0.70
C SER A 35 13.88 4.24 -0.78
N THR A 36 14.49 3.35 0.00
CA THR A 36 14.04 1.96 0.16
C THR A 36 12.57 1.90 0.60
N GLU A 37 12.10 2.90 1.36
CA GLU A 37 10.69 3.03 1.75
C GLU A 37 9.76 3.29 0.54
N GLU A 38 10.22 4.01 -0.47
CA GLU A 38 9.46 4.25 -1.70
C GLU A 38 9.40 2.98 -2.56
N ILE A 39 10.52 2.26 -2.65
CA ILE A 39 10.61 0.97 -3.35
C ILE A 39 9.66 -0.04 -2.70
N ALA A 40 9.69 -0.15 -1.37
CA ALA A 40 8.82 -1.06 -0.64
C ALA A 40 7.33 -0.74 -0.83
N LYS A 41 6.95 0.55 -0.83
CA LYS A 41 5.58 0.98 -1.14
C LYS A 41 5.18 0.57 -2.55
N ARG A 42 6.03 0.82 -3.54
CA ARG A 42 5.72 0.50 -4.93
C ARG A 42 5.69 -1.01 -5.17
N ALA A 43 6.55 -1.79 -4.52
CA ALA A 43 6.54 -3.25 -4.58
C ALA A 43 5.24 -3.82 -4.01
N PHE A 44 4.75 -3.27 -2.90
CA PHE A 44 3.45 -3.63 -2.34
C PHE A 44 2.29 -3.28 -3.28
N GLU A 45 2.32 -2.11 -3.93
CA GLU A 45 1.31 -1.76 -4.93
C GLU A 45 1.32 -2.72 -6.11
N ILE A 46 2.51 -3.11 -6.60
CA ILE A 46 2.66 -4.11 -7.67
C ILE A 46 2.09 -5.46 -7.23
N HIS A 47 2.38 -5.91 -6.01
CA HIS A 47 1.82 -7.15 -5.46
C HIS A 47 0.29 -7.17 -5.52
N VAL A 48 -0.35 -6.06 -5.12
CA VAL A 48 -1.81 -5.93 -5.13
C VAL A 48 -2.37 -5.80 -6.55
N GLU A 49 -1.69 -5.09 -7.44
CA GLU A 49 -2.14 -4.83 -8.83
C GLU A 49 -2.02 -6.06 -9.73
N THR A 50 -0.92 -6.80 -9.60
CA THR A 50 -0.62 -7.98 -10.42
C THR A 50 -1.11 -9.29 -9.80
N GLY A 51 -1.35 -9.31 -8.48
CA GLY A 51 -1.54 -10.54 -7.72
C GLY A 51 -0.26 -11.39 -7.61
N ASN A 52 0.90 -10.86 -8.01
CA ASN A 52 2.16 -11.59 -7.93
C ASN A 52 2.65 -11.64 -6.49
N HIS A 53 2.82 -12.84 -5.93
CA HIS A 53 3.29 -13.04 -4.56
C HIS A 53 4.83 -13.07 -4.45
N ASP A 54 5.56 -12.93 -5.55
CA ASP A 54 7.02 -12.88 -5.53
C ASP A 54 7.54 -11.50 -5.11
N GLU A 55 8.01 -11.39 -3.87
CA GLU A 55 8.50 -10.13 -3.31
C GLU A 55 9.74 -9.59 -4.03
N LEU A 56 10.63 -10.47 -4.49
CA LEU A 56 11.89 -10.11 -5.14
C LEU A 56 11.64 -9.49 -6.53
N GLU A 57 10.73 -10.10 -7.28
CA GLU A 57 10.31 -9.59 -8.58
C GLU A 57 9.58 -8.24 -8.44
N ASN A 58 8.65 -8.15 -7.48
CA ASN A 58 7.92 -6.91 -7.21
C ASN A 58 8.86 -5.78 -6.77
N TRP A 59 9.88 -6.09 -5.95
CA TRP A 59 10.92 -5.15 -5.54
C TRP A 59 11.74 -4.65 -6.73
N THR A 60 12.24 -5.57 -7.55
CA THR A 60 13.04 -5.24 -8.73
C THR A 60 12.27 -4.35 -9.72
N GLN A 61 10.98 -4.66 -9.92
CA GLN A 61 10.11 -3.86 -10.77
C GLN A 61 9.84 -2.47 -10.15
N ALA A 62 9.63 -2.39 -8.84
CA ALA A 62 9.51 -1.13 -8.12
C ALA A 62 10.76 -0.25 -8.26
N GLU A 63 11.96 -0.81 -8.12
CA GLU A 63 13.22 -0.09 -8.33
C GLU A 63 13.33 0.46 -9.74
N LYS A 64 12.98 -0.36 -10.75
CA LYS A 64 13.03 0.05 -12.15
C LYS A 64 12.05 1.20 -12.45
N GLU A 65 10.82 1.12 -11.93
CA GLU A 65 9.79 2.16 -12.05
C GLU A 65 10.23 3.49 -11.42
N LEU A 66 10.79 3.43 -10.20
CA LEU A 66 11.16 4.63 -9.45
C LEU A 66 12.48 5.25 -9.92
N LYS A 67 13.41 4.45 -10.42
CA LYS A 67 14.68 4.91 -11.02
C LYS A 67 14.46 5.48 -12.43
N GLY A 68 13.52 4.93 -13.20
CA GLY A 68 13.17 5.38 -14.55
C GLY A 68 12.37 6.69 -14.62
N LYS A 69 11.63 7.04 -13.57
CA LYS A 69 10.79 8.26 -13.52
C LYS A 69 11.55 9.57 -13.21
N LYS A 70 12.88 9.53 -13.04
CA LYS A 70 13.73 10.71 -12.76
C LYS A 70 14.41 11.27 -14.01
N LYS A 71 13.68 11.44 -15.11
CA LYS A 71 14.17 12.12 -16.32
C LYS A 71 13.27 13.29 -16.70
#